data_AF-A0A174N3A4-F1
#
_entry.id   AF-A0A174N3A4-F1
#
_cell.length_a   1.000
_cell.length_b   1.000
_cell.length_c   1.000
_cell.angle_alpha   90.00
_cell.angle_beta   90.00
_cell.angle_gamma   90.00
#
_symmetry.space_group_name_H-M   'P 1'
#
loop_
_entity.id
_entity.type
_entity.pdbx_description
1 polymer ?
#
loop_
_entity_poly.entity_id
_entity_poly.type
_entity_poly.pdbx_seq_one_letter_code
_entity_poly.pdbx_strand_id
1 'polypeptide(L)' 'MTFPKQIMTIPELMQMGFSRRDLERYFRLPGQRFAWRKNSVSNVRGHILFDTELFEKHLEKEKNMQAKARQPRRSLVG' A
#
# COMPACT_ATOMS: atom_id res chain seq x y z
N MET A 1 7.35 8.09 6.23
CA MET A 1 8.18 6.95 6.67
C MET A 1 9.34 6.88 5.71
N THR A 2 10.59 6.90 6.16
CA THR A 2 11.73 6.91 5.25
C THR A 2 12.00 5.48 4.76
N PHE A 3 11.65 5.20 3.51
CA PHE A 3 12.00 3.93 2.88
C PHE A 3 13.48 3.95 2.46
N PRO A 4 14.25 2.88 2.71
CA PRO A 4 15.68 2.86 2.40
C PRO A 4 15.97 2.66 0.90
N LYS A 5 14.96 2.27 0.11
CA LYS A 5 15.05 2.07 -1.35
C LYS A 5 13.77 2.54 -2.01
N GLN A 6 13.89 3.04 -3.23
CA GLN A 6 12.76 3.49 -4.05
C GLN A 6 11.88 2.33 -4.54
N ILE A 7 12.49 1.16 -4.79
CA ILE A 7 11.77 -0.05 -5.18
C ILE A 7 12.10 -1.14 -4.16
N MET A 8 11.07 -1.73 -3.59
CA MET A 8 11.18 -2.80 -2.59
C MET A 8 10.29 -3.98 -2.91
N THR A 9 10.69 -5.15 -2.44
CA THR A 9 9.94 -6.39 -2.58
C THR A 9 9.04 -6.62 -1.36
N ILE A 10 8.09 -7.56 -1.47
CA ILE A 10 7.26 -7.99 -0.33
C ILE A 10 8.08 -8.35 0.91
N PRO A 11 9.12 -9.21 0.85
CA PRO A 11 9.91 -9.55 2.04
C PRO A 11 10.61 -8.34 2.68
N GLU A 12 11.07 -7.38 1.87
CA GLU A 12 11.69 -6.15 2.39
C GLU A 12 10.68 -5.25 3.12
N LEU A 13 9.46 -5.10 2.57
CA LEU A 13 8.39 -4.39 3.25
C LEU A 13 7.95 -5.11 4.52
N MET A 14 7.96 -6.45 4.52
CA MET A 14 7.68 -7.24 5.73
C MET A 14 8.71 -6.99 6.84
N GLN A 15 9.99 -6.83 6.51
CA GLN A 15 11.03 -6.48 7.48
C GLN A 15 10.81 -5.11 8.12
N MET A 16 10.12 -4.18 7.44
CA MET A 16 9.75 -2.88 7.99
C MET A 16 8.45 -2.90 8.80
N GLY A 17 7.85 -4.08 9.00
CA GLY A 17 6.63 -4.25 9.81
C GLY A 17 5.32 -4.25 9.01
N PHE A 18 5.38 -4.25 7.68
CA PHE A 18 4.18 -4.45 6.87
C PHE A 18 3.74 -5.91 6.88
N SER A 19 2.45 -6.16 7.04
CA SER A 19 1.93 -7.53 6.93
C SER A 19 1.84 -7.97 5.48
N ARG A 20 2.26 -9.21 5.21
CA ARG A 20 2.13 -9.82 3.88
C ARG A 20 0.71 -9.70 3.31
N ARG A 21 -0.29 -9.91 4.16
CA ARG A 21 -1.71 -9.85 3.79
C ARG A 21 -2.11 -8.46 3.29
N ASP A 22 -1.60 -7.41 3.91
CA ASP A 22 -1.86 -6.03 3.50
C ASP A 22 -1.18 -5.73 2.17
N LEU A 23 0.09 -6.12 2.02
CA LEU A 23 0.82 -5.96 0.76
C LEU A 23 0.13 -6.70 -0.40
N GLU A 24 -0.35 -7.92 -0.18
CA GLU A 24 -1.12 -8.67 -1.17
C GLU A 24 -2.49 -8.05 -1.46
N ARG A 25 -3.10 -7.37 -0.49
CA ARG A 25 -4.35 -6.61 -0.69
C ARG A 25 -4.07 -5.38 -1.55
N TYR A 26 -3.03 -4.61 -1.23
CA TYR A 26 -2.60 -3.45 -1.99
C TYR A 26 -2.23 -3.80 -3.44
N PHE A 27 -1.52 -4.90 -3.64
CA PHE A 27 -1.20 -5.40 -4.98
C PHE A 27 -2.44 -5.75 -5.81
N ARG A 28 -3.49 -6.26 -5.15
CA ARG A 28 -4.78 -6.62 -5.77
C ARG A 28 -5.73 -5.45 -5.96
N LEU A 29 -5.37 -4.24 -5.51
CA LEU A 29 -6.24 -3.09 -5.68
C LEU A 29 -6.42 -2.76 -7.17
N PRO A 30 -7.66 -2.62 -7.65
CA PRO A 30 -7.89 -2.25 -9.04
C PRO A 30 -7.37 -0.83 -9.30
N GLY A 31 -6.62 -0.65 -10.39
CA GLY A 31 -6.09 0.67 -10.79
C GLY A 31 -4.88 1.15 -9.99
N GLN A 32 -4.31 0.32 -9.11
CA GLN A 32 -3.06 0.65 -8.43
C GLN A 32 -1.89 0.70 -9.44
N ARG A 33 -0.96 1.65 -9.23
CA ARG A 33 0.22 1.87 -10.10
C ARG A 33 1.55 1.70 -9.35
N PHE A 34 1.50 1.40 -8.06
CA PHE A 34 2.66 1.37 -7.19
C PHE A 34 3.28 -0.03 -7.07
N ALA A 35 2.62 -1.09 -7.55
CA ALA A 35 3.14 -2.44 -7.47
C ALA A 35 2.99 -3.19 -8.80
N TRP A 36 4.03 -3.94 -9.20
CA TRP A 36 4.02 -4.73 -10.43
C TRP A 36 4.86 -5.99 -10.28
N ARG A 37 4.62 -6.95 -11.17
CA ARG A 37 5.45 -8.16 -11.27
C ARG A 37 6.67 -7.86 -12.14
N LYS A 38 7.87 -8.15 -11.65
CA LYS A 38 9.12 -8.00 -12.43
C LYS A 38 9.14 -8.91 -13.65
N ASN A 39 8.65 -10.15 -13.52
CA ASN A 39 8.58 -11.14 -14.59
C ASN A 39 7.26 -11.93 -14.49
N SER A 40 6.59 -12.17 -15.63
CA SER A 40 5.39 -13.01 -15.72
C SER A 40 5.68 -14.52 -15.70
N VAL A 41 6.93 -14.91 -15.95
CA VAL A 41 7.33 -16.32 -16.17
C VAL A 41 7.56 -17.06 -14.84
N SER A 42 7.92 -16.35 -13.78
CA SER A 42 8.19 -16.97 -12.48
C SER A 42 6.97 -16.81 -11.57
N ASN A 43 6.23 -17.90 -11.36
CA ASN A 43 5.13 -18.02 -10.39
C ASN A 43 5.55 -17.80 -8.91
N VAL A 44 6.79 -17.40 -8.68
CA VAL A 44 7.33 -17.12 -7.35
C VAL A 44 6.84 -15.73 -6.93
N ARG A 45 5.95 -15.71 -5.95
CA ARG A 45 5.36 -14.51 -5.32
C ARG A 45 6.41 -13.51 -4.77
N GLY A 46 7.70 -13.84 -4.80
CA GLY A 46 8.84 -12.98 -4.44
C GLY A 46 9.27 -11.96 -5.51
N HIS A 47 8.69 -11.97 -6.71
CA HIS A 47 9.02 -10.99 -7.77
C HIS A 47 8.04 -9.80 -7.87
N ILE A 48 7.24 -9.56 -6.83
CA ILE A 48 6.38 -8.37 -6.76
C ILE A 48 7.24 -7.22 -6.24
N LEU A 49 7.37 -6.19 -7.06
CA LEU A 49 8.05 -4.95 -6.76
C LEU A 49 7.01 -3.91 -6.38
N PHE A 50 7.34 -3.11 -5.36
CA PHE A 50 6.58 -1.98 -4.88
C PHE A 50 7.45 -0.73 -4.98
N ASP A 51 6.93 0.29 -5.64
CA ASP A 51 7.45 1.64 -5.62
C ASP A 51 7.05 2.31 -4.31
N THR A 52 8.03 2.60 -3.47
CA THR A 52 7.81 3.13 -2.13
C THR A 52 7.30 4.57 -2.14
N GLU A 53 7.66 5.38 -3.14
CA GLU A 53 7.19 6.76 -3.25
C GLU A 53 5.69 6.79 -3.57
N LEU A 54 5.26 5.99 -4.54
CA LEU A 54 3.85 5.88 -4.91
C LEU A 54 3.05 5.17 -3.80
N PHE A 55 3.64 4.19 -3.14
CA PHE A 55 3.02 3.48 -2.02
C PHE A 55 2.81 4.41 -0.82
N GLU A 56 3.78 5.26 -0.47
CA GLU A 56 3.62 6.25 0.61
C GLU A 56 2.49 7.24 0.31
N LYS A 57 2.43 7.77 -0.92
CA LYS A 57 1.32 8.63 -1.36
C LYS A 57 -0.04 7.92 -1.25
N HIS A 58 -0.09 6.61 -1.51
CA HIS A 58 -1.32 5.83 -1.34
C HIS A 58 -1.72 5.70 0.12
N LEU A 59 -0.76 5.37 1.01
CA LEU A 59 -1.01 5.28 2.45
C LEU A 59 -1.48 6.62 3.04
N GLU A 60 -0.90 7.73 2.60
CA GLU A 60 -1.31 9.06 3.01
C GLU A 60 -2.75 9.37 2.56
N LYS A 61 -3.10 9.03 1.31
CA LYS A 61 -4.47 9.14 0.80
C LYS A 61 -5.45 8.29 1.60
N GLU A 62 -5.10 7.04 1.93
CA GLU A 62 -5.94 6.18 2.77
C GLU A 62 -6.13 6.74 4.18
N LYS A 63 -5.06 7.26 4.81
CA LYS A 63 -5.15 7.93 6.11
C LYS A 63 -6.08 9.13 6.06
N ASN A 64 -5.97 9.97 5.03
CA ASN A 64 -6.85 11.12 4.85
C ASN A 64 -8.31 10.70 4.58
N MET A 65 -8.54 9.66 3.78
CA MET A 65 -9.88 9.11 3.56
C MET A 65 -10.49 8.54 4.85
N GLN A 66 -9.71 7.81 5.66
CA GLN A 66 -10.16 7.33 6.96
C GLN A 66 -10.44 8.47 7.94
N ALA A 67 -9.62 9.52 7.94
CA ALA A 67 -9.85 10.72 8.74
C ALA A 67 -11.13 11.47 8.33
N LYS A 68 -11.40 11.58 7.03
CA LYS A 68 -12.65 12.16 6.49
C LYS A 68 -13.87 11.30 6.80
N ALA A 69 -13.76 9.97 6.70
CA ALA A 69 -14.85 9.04 7.00
C ALA A 69 -15.18 8.96 8.50
N ARG A 70 -14.20 9.27 9.37
CA ARG A 70 -14.38 9.34 10.83
C ARG A 70 -14.90 10.69 11.33
N GLN A 71 -15.20 11.65 10.45
CA GLN A 71 -15.95 12.82 10.91
C GLN A 71 -17.32 12.34 11.37
N PRO A 72 -17.67 12.43 12.66
CA PRO A 72 -19.03 12.19 13.06
C PRO A 72 -19.88 13.17 12.26
N ARG A 73 -20.91 12.66 11.58
CA ARG A 73 -22.06 13.49 11.20
C ARG A 73 -22.51 14.10 12.52
N ARG A 74 -22.07 15.33 12.77
CA ARG A 74 -22.55 16.16 13.87
C ARG A 74 -24.01 16.35 13.53
N SER A 75 -24.83 15.45 14.07
CA SER A 75 -26.27 15.53 14.09
C SER A 75 -26.56 16.89 14.71
N LEU A 76 -26.88 17.85 13.85
CA LEU A 76 -27.61 19.06 14.20
C LEU A 76 -28.94 18.58 14.76
N VAL A 77 -28.96 18.30 16.06
CA VAL A 77 -30.20 18.20 16.82
C VAL A 77 -30.58 19.64 17.11
N GLY A 78 -31.74 20.02 16.59
CA GLY A 78 -32.36 21.33 16.77
C GLY A 78 -32.95 21.54 18.15
#